data_AF-A0A8U0PBM2-F1
#
_entry.id   AF-A0A8U0PBM2-F1
#
_cell.length_a   1.000
_cell.length_b   1.000
_cell.length_c   1.000
_cell.angle_alpha   90.00
_cell.angle_beta   90.00
_cell.angle_gamma   90.00
#
_symmetry.space_group_name_H-M   'P 1'
#
loop_
_entity.id
_entity.type
_entity.pdbx_description
1 polymer ?
#
loop_
_entity_poly.entity_id
_entity_poly.type
_entity_poly.pdbx_seq_one_letter_code
_entity_poly.pdbx_strand_id
1 'polypeptide(L)'
;MTRGRKLNRYMKKLIILRGLPGVGKTRRAKNLCDEYARLGLEAEMFSTDRYHESTNYTKGNFQRNHQQNREDVFKALNRGVDLIIVDNTNISLWEMWPYIHMGMRQGDYYITMMELPKGYPQNYISINKLYRCCQGNIPKKKFRSFEARWEDAYNIWHVLNDSYSINRWEQREEEWNVQ
;
A
#
# COMPACT_ATOMS: atom_id res chain seq x y z
N MET A 1 39.80 -14.64 14.38
CA MET A 1 38.58 -15.32 14.89
C MET A 1 37.37 -14.41 14.70
N THR A 2 36.83 -14.35 13.49
CA THR A 2 35.62 -13.58 13.17
C THR A 2 34.41 -14.39 13.60
N ARG A 3 33.80 -14.02 14.74
CA ARG A 3 32.54 -14.62 15.21
C ARG A 3 31.48 -14.41 14.14
N GLY A 4 31.12 -15.47 13.43
CA GLY A 4 29.99 -15.49 12.52
C GLY A 4 28.73 -15.07 13.28
N ARG A 5 28.19 -13.90 12.95
CA ARG A 5 26.83 -13.55 13.32
C ARG A 5 25.91 -14.52 12.58
N LYS A 6 25.44 -15.57 13.26
CA LYS A 6 24.19 -16.24 12.90
C LYS A 6 23.07 -15.24 13.10
N LEU A 7 22.87 -14.33 12.15
CA LEU A 7 21.68 -13.51 12.05
C LEU A 7 20.54 -14.48 11.72
N ASN A 8 19.63 -14.70 12.66
CA ASN A 8 18.24 -14.97 12.28
C ASN A 8 17.81 -13.76 11.45
N ARG A 9 18.00 -13.82 10.13
CA ARG A 9 17.65 -12.74 9.22
C ARG A 9 16.13 -12.67 9.27
N TYR A 10 15.60 -11.64 9.94
CA TYR A 10 14.18 -11.35 9.90
C TYR A 10 13.78 -11.23 8.42
N MET A 11 12.79 -12.02 8.01
CA MET A 11 12.29 -11.98 6.65
C MET A 11 11.69 -10.60 6.42
N LYS A 12 12.21 -9.85 5.44
CA LYS A 12 11.74 -8.50 5.11
C LYS A 12 10.28 -8.57 4.67
N LYS A 13 9.50 -7.54 4.95
CA LYS A 13 8.05 -7.54 4.69
C LYS A 13 7.61 -6.36 3.85
N LEU A 14 6.75 -6.64 2.88
CA LEU A 14 5.97 -5.65 2.16
C LEU A 14 4.50 -5.84 2.53
N ILE A 15 3.93 -4.86 3.23
CA ILE A 15 2.53 -4.88 3.67
C ILE A 15 1.74 -3.86 2.86
N ILE A 16 0.72 -4.34 2.16
CA ILE A 16 -0.23 -3.50 1.43
C ILE A 16 -1.47 -3.34 2.29
N LEU A 17 -1.68 -2.16 2.86
CA LEU A 17 -2.90 -1.88 3.62
C LEU A 17 -4.06 -1.66 2.67
N ARG A 18 -5.23 -2.19 3.01
CA ARG A 18 -6.41 -2.12 2.16
C ARG A 18 -7.64 -1.78 2.99
N GLY A 19 -8.44 -0.82 2.52
CA GLY A 19 -9.64 -0.38 3.23
C GLY A 19 -10.02 1.06 2.92
N LEU A 20 -11.29 1.40 3.18
CA LEU A 20 -11.80 2.74 2.93
C LEU A 20 -11.07 3.82 3.76
N PRO A 21 -11.11 5.10 3.37
CA PRO A 21 -10.61 6.17 4.23
C PRO A 21 -11.31 6.17 5.61
N GLY A 22 -10.57 6.50 6.67
CA GLY A 22 -11.14 6.58 8.03
C GLY A 22 -11.24 5.26 8.81
N VAL A 23 -10.92 4.11 8.20
CA VAL A 23 -10.92 2.80 8.88
C VAL A 23 -9.72 2.57 9.82
N GLY A 24 -8.74 3.49 9.83
CA GLY A 24 -7.58 3.43 10.72
C GLY A 24 -6.32 2.81 10.14
N LYS A 25 -6.16 2.77 8.80
CA LYS A 25 -4.96 2.25 8.11
C LYS A 25 -3.67 2.93 8.56
N THR A 26 -3.61 4.26 8.51
CA THR A 26 -2.44 5.03 8.96
C THR A 26 -2.09 4.78 10.43
N ARG A 27 -3.10 4.61 11.30
CA ARG A 27 -2.86 4.24 12.70
C ARG A 27 -2.24 2.85 12.79
N ARG A 28 -2.74 1.87 12.03
CA ARG A 28 -2.16 0.52 11.99
C ARG A 28 -0.73 0.53 11.45
N ALA A 29 -0.47 1.31 10.41
CA ALA A 29 0.86 1.46 9.82
C ALA A 29 1.87 2.02 10.83
N LYS A 30 1.52 3.12 11.53
CA LYS A 30 2.36 3.72 12.58
C LYS A 30 2.68 2.72 13.69
N ASN A 31 1.68 1.98 14.18
CA ASN A 31 1.90 0.96 15.19
C ASN A 31 2.89 -0.13 14.72
N LEU A 32 2.80 -0.56 13.47
CA LEU A 32 3.73 -1.55 12.90
C LEU A 32 5.16 -0.97 12.76
N CYS A 33 5.29 0.29 12.36
CA CYS A 33 6.59 0.98 12.37
C CYS A 33 7.19 1.05 13.79
N ASP A 34 6.38 1.41 14.80
CA ASP A 34 6.83 1.46 16.20
C ASP A 34 7.25 0.07 16.71
N GLU A 35 6.52 -0.99 16.33
CA GLU A 35 6.87 -2.38 16.65
C GLU A 35 8.24 -2.76 16.06
N TYR A 36 8.51 -2.41 14.79
CA TYR A 36 9.80 -2.67 14.15
C TYR A 36 10.94 -1.83 14.72
N ALA A 37 10.69 -0.56 15.02
CA ALA A 37 11.68 0.33 15.63
C ALA A 37 12.14 -0.20 17.01
N ARG A 38 11.23 -0.76 17.82
CA ARG A 38 11.59 -1.41 19.10
C ARG A 38 12.48 -2.64 18.93
N LEU A 39 12.44 -3.29 17.76
CA LEU A 39 13.31 -4.41 17.41
C LEU A 39 14.65 -3.96 16.79
N GLY A 40 14.85 -2.64 16.63
CA GLY A 40 16.02 -2.08 15.94
C GLY A 40 16.01 -2.32 14.43
N LEU A 41 14.84 -2.53 13.84
CA LEU A 41 14.64 -2.78 12.41
C LEU A 41 14.11 -1.52 11.71
N GLU A 42 14.48 -1.34 10.44
CA GLU A 42 14.04 -0.22 9.64
C GLU A 42 12.60 -0.43 9.14
N ALA A 43 11.76 0.61 9.27
CA ALA A 43 10.39 0.56 8.80
C ALA A 43 10.00 1.87 8.11
N GLU A 44 9.49 1.78 6.88
CA GLU A 44 9.04 2.91 6.09
C GLU A 44 7.59 2.74 5.64
N MET A 45 6.81 3.83 5.75
CA MET A 45 5.41 3.88 5.32
C MET A 45 5.25 4.87 4.16
N PHE A 46 4.58 4.42 3.10
CA PHE A 46 4.34 5.16 1.87
C PHE A 46 2.85 5.38 1.66
N SER A 47 2.46 6.63 1.44
CA SER A 47 1.08 7.01 1.15
C SER A 47 1.06 8.12 0.10
N THR A 48 0.12 8.01 -0.83
CA THR A 48 -0.08 9.04 -1.87
C THR A 48 -0.52 10.37 -1.24
N ASP A 49 -1.24 10.32 -0.11
CA ASP A 49 -1.74 11.51 0.57
C ASP A 49 -0.61 12.43 1.07
N ARG A 50 0.60 11.90 1.29
CA ARG A 50 1.79 12.69 1.67
C ARG A 50 2.17 13.75 0.64
N TYR A 51 1.87 13.53 -0.65
CA TYR A 51 2.18 14.46 -1.73
C TYR A 51 1.03 15.44 -2.01
N HIS A 52 -0.11 15.30 -1.33
CA HIS A 52 -1.25 16.21 -1.47
C HIS A 52 -1.05 17.54 -0.72
N GLU A 53 -0.14 17.62 0.25
CA GLU A 53 0.15 18.85 1.00
C GLU A 53 0.93 19.89 0.18
N SER A 54 1.57 19.50 -0.93
CA SER A 54 2.47 20.36 -1.72
C SER A 54 1.97 20.72 -3.12
N THR A 55 0.79 20.23 -3.55
CA THR A 55 0.32 20.37 -4.94
C THR A 55 -1.15 20.78 -5.04
N ASN A 56 -1.46 21.73 -5.93
CA ASN A 56 -2.85 22.09 -6.26
C ASN A 56 -3.62 20.85 -6.78
N TYR A 57 -4.87 20.66 -6.37
CA TYR A 57 -5.70 19.48 -6.69
C TYR A 57 -6.13 19.42 -8.18
N THR A 58 -5.19 19.13 -9.09
CA THR A 58 -5.49 18.82 -10.50
C THR A 58 -5.37 17.32 -10.76
N LYS A 59 -6.08 16.80 -11.77
CA LYS A 59 -5.99 15.38 -12.18
C LYS A 59 -4.55 14.96 -12.54
N GLY A 60 -3.77 15.86 -13.14
CA GLY A 60 -2.36 15.60 -13.47
C GLY A 60 -1.49 15.42 -12.22
N ASN A 61 -1.70 16.24 -11.21
CA ASN A 61 -0.97 16.13 -9.94
C ASN A 61 -1.30 14.83 -9.20
N PHE A 62 -2.54 14.35 -9.29
CA PHE A 62 -2.94 13.08 -8.68
C PHE A 62 -2.20 11.87 -9.27
N GLN A 63 -2.11 11.79 -10.61
CA GLN A 63 -1.38 10.69 -11.28
C GLN A 63 0.12 10.74 -10.96
N ARG A 64 0.71 11.94 -10.98
CA ARG A 64 2.12 12.15 -10.62
C ARG A 64 2.42 11.74 -9.18
N ASN A 65 1.56 12.10 -8.23
CA ASN A 65 1.73 11.73 -6.82
C ASN A 65 1.66 10.22 -6.62
N HIS A 66 0.75 9.55 -7.34
CA HIS A 66 0.69 8.09 -7.33
C HIS A 66 1.94 7.44 -7.93
N GLN A 67 2.49 8.00 -9.01
CA GLN A 67 3.75 7.54 -9.61
C GLN A 67 4.92 7.72 -8.64
N GLN A 68 5.07 8.92 -8.05
CA GLN A 68 6.12 9.19 -7.06
C GLN A 68 6.05 8.21 -5.87
N ASN A 69 4.85 7.93 -5.38
CA ASN A 69 4.67 6.95 -4.30
C ASN A 69 5.12 5.54 -4.72
N ARG A 70 4.91 5.13 -5.99
CA ARG A 70 5.42 3.84 -6.51
C ARG A 70 6.94 3.83 -6.61
N GLU A 71 7.53 4.90 -7.16
CA GLU A 71 8.99 5.05 -7.26
C GLU A 71 9.67 5.03 -5.89
N ASP A 72 9.07 5.66 -4.88
CA ASP A 72 9.65 5.71 -3.54
C ASP A 72 9.56 4.34 -2.85
N VAL A 73 8.47 3.58 -3.07
CA VAL A 73 8.38 2.17 -2.67
C VAL A 73 9.43 1.32 -3.38
N PHE A 74 9.63 1.51 -4.69
CA PHE A 74 10.66 0.81 -5.46
C PHE A 74 12.07 1.08 -4.90
N LYS A 75 12.38 2.35 -4.59
CA LYS A 75 13.66 2.73 -3.97
C LYS A 75 13.83 2.09 -2.59
N ALA A 76 12.79 2.02 -1.77
CA ALA A 76 12.84 1.35 -0.47
C ALA A 76 13.08 -0.16 -0.59
N LEU A 77 12.43 -0.80 -1.57
CA LEU A 77 12.67 -2.19 -1.92
C LEU A 77 14.13 -2.43 -2.30
N ASN A 78 14.71 -1.57 -3.15
CA ASN A 78 16.12 -1.64 -3.55
C ASN A 78 17.11 -1.40 -2.40
N ARG A 79 16.76 -0.53 -1.44
CA ARG A 79 17.55 -0.34 -0.21
C ARG A 79 17.50 -1.53 0.74
N GLY A 80 16.51 -2.39 0.60
CA GLY A 80 16.35 -3.56 1.46
C GLY A 80 15.77 -3.25 2.84
N VAL A 81 14.91 -2.23 2.96
CA VAL A 81 14.20 -1.86 4.19
C VAL A 81 13.48 -3.07 4.80
N ASP A 82 13.58 -3.28 6.13
CA ASP A 82 13.03 -4.48 6.78
C ASP A 82 11.50 -4.56 6.70
N LEU A 83 10.81 -3.42 6.83
CA LEU A 83 9.36 -3.31 6.67
C LEU A 83 8.98 -2.13 5.77
N ILE A 84 8.30 -2.44 4.68
CA ILE A 84 7.68 -1.46 3.79
C ILE A 84 6.18 -1.57 3.92
N ILE A 85 5.51 -0.45 4.21
CA ILE A 85 4.04 -0.39 4.32
C ILE A 85 3.50 0.56 3.25
N VAL A 86 2.58 0.08 2.42
CA VAL A 86 1.81 0.89 1.49
C VAL A 86 0.46 1.26 2.12
N ASP A 87 0.35 2.48 2.66
CA ASP A 87 -0.86 3.05 3.28
C ASP A 87 -1.70 3.84 2.27
N ASN A 88 -2.21 3.11 1.27
CA ASN A 88 -3.20 3.61 0.32
C ASN A 88 -4.56 2.91 0.56
N THR A 89 -5.61 3.37 -0.13
CA THR A 89 -6.94 2.73 0.00
C THR A 89 -7.00 1.33 -0.61
N ASN A 90 -6.31 1.13 -1.74
CA ASN A 90 -6.11 -0.17 -2.40
C ASN A 90 -7.45 -0.92 -2.61
N ILE A 91 -8.40 -0.21 -3.22
CA ILE A 91 -9.80 -0.62 -3.38
C ILE A 91 -9.96 -1.64 -4.52
N SER A 92 -9.15 -1.50 -5.56
CA SER A 92 -9.18 -2.35 -6.75
C SER A 92 -7.86 -3.10 -6.91
N LEU A 93 -7.90 -4.27 -7.55
CA LEU A 93 -6.73 -5.14 -7.75
C LEU A 93 -5.59 -4.38 -8.43
N TRP A 94 -5.92 -3.61 -9.46
CA TRP A 94 -4.95 -2.84 -10.21
C TRP A 94 -4.22 -1.78 -9.37
N GLU A 95 -4.82 -1.27 -8.29
CA GLU A 95 -4.15 -0.31 -7.40
C GLU A 95 -3.02 -1.00 -6.61
N MET A 96 -3.16 -2.29 -6.30
CA MET A 96 -2.19 -3.08 -5.52
C MET A 96 -1.12 -3.75 -6.38
N TRP A 97 -1.49 -4.15 -7.60
CA TRP A 97 -0.65 -4.89 -8.53
C TRP A 97 0.81 -4.42 -8.62
N PRO A 98 1.12 -3.12 -8.84
CA PRO A 98 2.50 -2.69 -9.05
C PRO A 98 3.36 -2.91 -7.80
N TYR A 99 2.80 -2.73 -6.61
CA TYR A 99 3.52 -2.96 -5.35
C TYR A 99 3.85 -4.45 -5.17
N ILE A 100 2.88 -5.32 -5.45
CA ILE A 100 3.10 -6.78 -5.36
C ILE A 100 4.12 -7.22 -6.41
N HIS A 101 3.97 -6.76 -7.65
CA HIS A 101 4.89 -7.08 -8.74
C HIS A 101 6.32 -6.65 -8.42
N MET A 102 6.54 -5.42 -7.96
CA MET A 102 7.86 -4.94 -7.53
C MET A 102 8.43 -5.81 -6.39
N GLY A 103 7.63 -6.11 -5.35
CA GLY A 103 8.07 -6.96 -4.24
C GLY A 103 8.44 -8.37 -4.68
N MET A 104 7.68 -8.96 -5.60
CA MET A 104 7.95 -10.30 -6.13
C MET A 104 9.25 -10.34 -6.93
N ARG A 105 9.53 -9.30 -7.72
CA ARG A 105 10.78 -9.19 -8.50
C ARG A 105 12.03 -9.08 -7.63
N GLN A 106 11.93 -8.51 -6.44
CA GLN A 106 13.05 -8.49 -5.49
C GLN A 106 13.39 -9.87 -4.91
N GLY A 107 12.39 -10.74 -4.76
CA GLY A 107 12.56 -12.13 -4.35
C GLY A 107 12.87 -12.37 -2.87
N ASP A 108 13.14 -11.34 -2.07
CA ASP A 108 13.51 -11.48 -0.64
C ASP A 108 12.55 -10.79 0.34
N TYR A 109 11.35 -10.46 -0.12
CA TYR A 109 10.26 -9.90 0.68
C TYR A 109 9.09 -10.87 0.83
N TYR A 110 8.60 -11.00 2.06
CA TYR A 110 7.29 -11.56 2.34
C TYR A 110 6.20 -10.52 2.10
N ILE A 111 5.35 -10.78 1.10
CA ILE A 111 4.32 -9.84 0.67
C ILE A 111 2.98 -10.24 1.26
N THR A 112 2.27 -9.30 1.88
CA THR A 112 0.93 -9.54 2.42
C THR A 112 0.01 -8.35 2.20
N MET A 113 -1.28 -8.64 2.06
CA MET A 113 -2.35 -7.65 2.03
C MET A 113 -3.06 -7.66 3.38
N MET A 114 -3.26 -6.49 3.96
CA MET A 114 -3.92 -6.32 5.25
C MET A 114 -5.17 -5.47 5.10
N GLU A 115 -6.31 -6.15 5.06
CA GLU A 115 -7.62 -5.51 5.02
C GLU A 115 -8.03 -4.94 6.39
N LEU A 116 -8.55 -3.72 6.38
CA LEU A 116 -8.97 -2.96 7.55
C LEU A 116 -10.37 -2.36 7.31
N PRO A 117 -11.40 -2.80 8.06
CA PRO A 117 -11.40 -4.00 8.91
C PRO A 117 -11.24 -5.28 8.05
N LYS A 118 -10.74 -6.35 8.66
CA LYS A 118 -10.62 -7.65 7.99
C LYS A 118 -12.01 -8.14 7.56
N GLY A 119 -12.16 -8.63 6.33
CA GLY A 119 -13.44 -9.15 5.84
C GLY A 119 -14.44 -8.05 5.54
N TYR A 120 -13.99 -6.93 4.97
CA TYR A 120 -14.87 -5.99 4.31
C TYR A 120 -15.34 -6.62 2.98
N PRO A 121 -16.63 -6.49 2.60
CA PRO A 121 -17.67 -5.65 3.17
C PRO A 121 -18.50 -6.27 4.31
N GLN A 122 -18.26 -7.53 4.71
CA GLN A 122 -19.05 -8.19 5.77
C GLN A 122 -18.92 -7.45 7.11
N ASN A 123 -17.70 -6.99 7.44
CA ASN A 123 -17.44 -6.11 8.57
C ASN A 123 -17.60 -4.63 8.16
N TYR A 124 -18.82 -4.28 7.76
CA TYR A 124 -19.15 -2.96 7.23
C TYR A 124 -18.98 -1.83 8.26
N ILE A 125 -18.48 -0.68 7.80
CA ILE A 125 -18.46 0.57 8.58
C ILE A 125 -19.27 1.62 7.81
N SER A 126 -20.28 2.21 8.47
CA SER A 126 -21.14 3.18 7.82
C SER A 126 -20.39 4.40 7.27
N ILE A 127 -20.79 4.86 6.09
CA ILE A 127 -20.25 6.08 5.47
C ILE A 127 -20.30 7.27 6.43
N ASN A 128 -21.36 7.39 7.24
CA ASN A 128 -21.47 8.47 8.23
C ASN A 128 -20.36 8.40 9.30
N LYS A 129 -19.99 7.19 9.73
CA LYS A 129 -18.88 7.00 10.67
C LYS A 129 -17.55 7.32 10.00
N LEU A 130 -17.31 6.82 8.78
CA LEU A 130 -16.08 7.11 8.02
C LEU A 130 -15.92 8.60 7.74
N TYR A 131 -17.00 9.28 7.34
CA TYR A 131 -17.04 10.72 7.12
C TYR A 131 -16.59 11.51 8.36
N ARG A 132 -17.09 11.13 9.55
CA ARG A 132 -16.66 11.74 10.83
C ARG A 132 -15.20 11.44 11.15
N CYS A 133 -14.75 10.20 10.92
CA CYS A 133 -13.34 9.82 11.11
C CYS A 133 -12.39 10.58 10.18
N CYS A 134 -12.85 10.97 9.00
CA CYS A 134 -12.12 11.81 8.06
C CYS A 134 -12.35 13.31 8.26
N GLN A 135 -12.92 13.73 9.41
CA GLN A 135 -13.19 15.13 9.76
C GLN A 135 -14.01 15.91 8.72
N GLY A 136 -14.79 15.21 7.89
CA GLY A 136 -15.56 15.82 6.81
C GLY A 136 -14.76 16.21 5.56
N ASN A 137 -13.46 15.94 5.51
CA ASN A 137 -12.58 16.30 4.38
C ASN A 137 -12.89 15.51 3.09
N ILE A 138 -13.59 14.38 3.22
CA ILE A 138 -13.95 13.50 2.10
C ILE A 138 -15.47 13.52 1.93
N PRO A 139 -16.01 13.98 0.79
CA PRO A 139 -17.44 13.97 0.56
C PRO A 139 -18.04 12.56 0.61
N LYS A 140 -19.25 12.41 1.17
CA LYS A 140 -19.97 11.11 1.26
C LYS A 140 -20.11 10.40 -0.10
N LYS A 141 -20.29 11.16 -1.19
CA LYS A 141 -20.34 10.62 -2.57
C LYS A 141 -19.04 9.88 -2.94
N LYS A 142 -17.88 10.36 -2.49
CA LYS A 142 -16.59 9.73 -2.74
C LYS A 142 -16.46 8.40 -2.00
N PHE A 143 -16.99 8.30 -0.77
CA PHE A 143 -17.10 7.01 -0.08
C PHE A 143 -17.94 5.99 -0.85
N ARG A 144 -19.12 6.37 -1.35
CA ARG A 144 -19.94 5.47 -2.19
C ARG A 144 -19.18 4.99 -3.44
N SER A 145 -18.36 5.86 -4.02
CA SER A 145 -17.49 5.49 -5.15
C SER A 145 -16.36 4.52 -4.75
N PHE A 146 -15.85 4.59 -3.52
CA PHE A 146 -14.93 3.57 -3.01
C PHE A 146 -15.64 2.23 -2.79
N GLU A 147 -16.84 2.23 -2.19
CA GLU A 147 -17.62 1.00 -1.99
C GLU A 147 -17.95 0.33 -3.33
N ALA A 148 -18.39 1.10 -4.33
CA ALA A 148 -18.78 0.57 -5.64
C ALA A 148 -17.62 0.01 -6.48
N ARG A 149 -16.38 0.39 -6.19
CA ARG A 149 -15.17 -0.09 -6.90
C ARG A 149 -14.43 -1.19 -6.15
N TRP A 150 -14.91 -1.57 -4.98
CA TRP A 150 -14.23 -2.57 -4.16
C TRP A 150 -14.22 -3.93 -4.86
N GLU A 151 -13.02 -4.47 -5.10
CA GLU A 151 -12.82 -5.76 -5.77
C GLU A 151 -12.17 -6.77 -4.83
N ASP A 152 -12.83 -7.87 -4.50
CA ASP A 152 -12.28 -8.87 -3.55
C ASP A 152 -10.85 -9.31 -3.90
N ALA A 153 -9.95 -9.36 -2.91
CA ALA A 153 -8.57 -9.82 -3.10
C ALA A 153 -8.22 -10.96 -2.14
N TYR A 154 -8.34 -12.19 -2.60
CA TYR A 154 -8.15 -13.38 -1.77
C TYR A 154 -6.71 -13.61 -1.34
N ASN A 155 -5.75 -13.36 -2.22
CA ASN A 155 -4.31 -13.50 -1.97
C ASN A 155 -3.50 -12.72 -3.02
N ILE A 156 -2.18 -12.66 -2.85
CA ILE A 156 -1.30 -11.89 -3.75
C ILE A 156 -1.33 -12.41 -5.19
N TRP A 157 -1.57 -13.70 -5.40
CA TRP A 157 -1.66 -14.30 -6.73
C TRP A 157 -2.94 -13.93 -7.46
N HIS A 158 -4.05 -13.75 -6.73
CA HIS A 158 -5.29 -13.22 -7.31
C HIS A 158 -5.06 -11.84 -7.91
N VAL A 159 -4.31 -10.98 -7.21
CA VAL A 159 -3.94 -9.66 -7.73
C VAL A 159 -2.99 -9.82 -8.91
N LEU A 160 -1.89 -10.55 -8.77
CA LEU A 160 -0.86 -10.66 -9.82
C LEU A 160 -1.39 -11.23 -11.15
N ASN A 161 -2.33 -12.17 -11.08
CA ASN A 161 -2.91 -12.83 -12.24
C ASN A 161 -4.13 -12.09 -12.83
N ASP A 162 -4.52 -10.94 -12.26
CA ASP A 162 -5.61 -10.13 -12.81
C ASP A 162 -5.24 -9.55 -14.18
N SER A 163 -5.90 -10.03 -15.23
CA SER A 163 -5.59 -9.65 -16.61
C SER A 163 -5.78 -8.15 -16.85
N TYR A 164 -6.74 -7.51 -16.18
CA TYR A 164 -6.91 -6.07 -16.31
C TYR A 164 -5.71 -5.31 -15.73
N SER A 165 -5.24 -5.70 -14.55
CA SER A 165 -4.05 -5.14 -13.91
C SER A 165 -2.81 -5.33 -14.77
N ILE A 166 -2.57 -6.54 -15.29
CA ILE A 166 -1.44 -6.85 -16.16
C ILE A 166 -1.44 -5.90 -17.37
N ASN A 167 -2.53 -5.89 -18.15
CA ASN A 167 -2.64 -5.04 -19.34
C ASN A 167 -2.46 -3.54 -19.02
N ARG A 168 -2.99 -3.09 -17.88
CA ARG A 168 -2.91 -1.70 -17.45
C ARG A 168 -1.48 -1.27 -17.12
N TRP A 169 -0.70 -2.16 -16.50
CA TRP A 169 0.63 -1.83 -15.97
C TRP A 169 1.75 -2.17 -16.95
N GLU A 170 1.64 -3.22 -17.76
CA GLU A 170 2.66 -3.54 -18.78
C GLU A 170 2.90 -2.40 -19.77
N GLN A 171 1.88 -1.59 -20.05
CA GLN A 171 1.96 -0.45 -20.98
C GLN A 171 2.55 0.83 -20.34
N ARG A 172 2.92 0.80 -19.05
CA ARG A 172 3.39 2.00 -18.33
C ARG A 172 4.90 2.11 -18.35
N GLU A 173 5.39 3.23 -18.89
CA GLU A 173 6.80 3.62 -18.80
C GLU A 173 7.09 4.25 -17.42
N GLU A 174 7.21 3.42 -16.40
CA GLU A 174 7.66 3.83 -15.06
C GLU A 174 8.97 3.11 -14.71
N GLU A 175 9.87 3.75 -13.95
CA GLU A 175 11.22 3.24 -13.66
C GLU A 175 11.23 1.79 -13.16
N TRP A 176 10.25 1.42 -12.34
CA TRP A 176 10.11 0.08 -11.77
C TRP A 176 9.60 -0.99 -12.75
N ASN A 177 9.08 -0.59 -13.92
CA ASN A 177 8.43 -1.46 -14.89
C ASN A 177 9.29 -1.76 -16.14
N VAL A 178 10.38 -1.02 -16.35
CA VAL A 178 11.22 -1.10 -17.58
C VAL A 178 12.41 -2.06 -17.42
N GLN A 179 12.52 -2.79 -16.31
CA GLN A 179 13.61 -3.74 -16.06
C GLN A 179 13.28 -5.16 -16.49
#